data_AF-A0A2X2ISM9-F1
#
_entry.id   AF-A0A2X2ISM9-F1
#
_cell.length_a   1.000
_cell.length_b   1.000
_cell.length_c   1.000
_cell.angle_alpha   90.00
_cell.angle_beta   90.00
_cell.angle_gamma   90.00
#
_symmetry.space_group_name_H-M   'P 1'
#
loop_
_entity.id
_entity.type
_entity.pdbx_description
1 polymer ?
#
loop_
_entity_poly.entity_id
_entity_poly.type
_entity_poly.pdbx_seq_one_letter_code
_entity_poly.pdbx_strand_id
1 'polypeptide(L)' 'MLSSANIDFGGILIDLILIVFFGFGTLYTLSAGIVHRVKKQTRTVGYYFLSFVVSGVIGLVAAGLLAFIWAMSLS' A
#
# COMPACT_ATOMS: atom_id res chain seq x y z
N MET A 1 6.44 20.87 -26.18
CA MET A 1 5.56 21.91 -25.60
C MET A 1 5.01 21.35 -24.29
N LEU A 2 5.49 21.83 -23.14
CA LEU A 2 5.04 21.42 -21.80
C LEU A 2 3.91 22.32 -21.25
N SER A 3 3.36 23.22 -22.08
CA SER A 3 2.57 24.37 -21.62
C SER A 3 1.07 24.10 -21.39
N SER A 4 0.58 22.86 -21.46
CA SER A 4 -0.81 22.55 -21.11
C SER A 4 -1.01 21.06 -20.80
N ALA A 5 -0.07 20.46 -20.07
CA ALA A 5 -0.37 19.18 -19.44
C ALA A 5 -1.35 19.47 -18.30
N ASN A 6 -2.65 19.24 -18.53
CA ASN A 6 -3.65 19.29 -17.47
C ASN A 6 -3.28 18.22 -16.45
N ILE A 7 -2.81 18.64 -15.27
CA ILE A 7 -2.46 17.72 -14.19
C ILE A 7 -3.77 17.13 -13.66
N ASP A 8 -4.04 15.88 -14.03
CA ASP A 8 -5.17 15.14 -13.48
C ASP A 8 -4.84 14.67 -12.06
N PHE A 9 -5.09 15.56 -11.10
CA PHE A 9 -4.92 15.28 -9.68
C PHE A 9 -5.75 14.08 -9.21
N GLY A 10 -6.90 13.81 -9.84
CA GLY A 10 -7.74 12.66 -9.54
C GLY A 10 -7.05 11.36 -9.94
N GLY A 11 -6.55 11.30 -11.18
CA GLY A 11 -5.76 10.18 -11.68
C GLY A 11 -4.53 9.89 -10.82
N ILE A 12 -3.74 10.93 -10.49
CA ILE A 12 -2.54 10.79 -9.66
C ILE A 12 -2.88 10.27 -8.26
N LEU A 13 -3.98 10.75 -7.66
CA LEU A 13 -4.39 10.29 -6.33
C LEU A 13 -4.81 8.82 -6.34
N ILE A 14 -5.55 8.38 -7.37
CA ILE A 14 -5.93 6.97 -7.54
C ILE A 14 -4.67 6.11 -7.72
N ASP A 15 -3.74 6.53 -8.57
CA ASP A 15 -2.48 5.82 -8.79
C ASP A 15 -1.68 5.70 -7.49
N LEU A 16 -1.61 6.77 -6.69
CA LEU A 16 -0.93 6.76 -5.41
C LEU A 16 -1.57 5.78 -4.41
N ILE A 17 -2.91 5.77 -4.33
CA ILE A 17 -3.66 4.83 -3.48
C ILE A 17 -3.36 3.39 -3.92
N LEU A 18 -3.41 3.11 -5.22
CA LEU A 18 -3.11 1.79 -5.76
C LEU A 18 -1.66 1.37 -5.45
N ILE A 19 -0.68 2.24 -5.71
CA ILE A 19 0.73 1.96 -5.45
C ILE A 19 0.97 1.67 -3.96
N VAL A 20 0.40 2.47 -3.06
CA VAL A 20 0.55 2.26 -1.60
C VAL A 20 -0.12 0.95 -1.19
N PHE A 21 -1.37 0.71 -1.60
CA PHE A 21 -2.11 -0.50 -1.24
C PHE A 21 -1.40 -1.76 -1.74
N PHE A 22 -1.09 -1.82 -3.03
CA PHE A 22 -0.44 -2.98 -3.64
C PHE A 22 1.01 -3.12 -3.15
N GLY A 23 1.72 -2.02 -2.88
CA GLY A 23 3.08 -2.03 -2.33
C GLY A 23 3.11 -2.69 -0.95
N PHE A 24 2.38 -2.14 0.03
CA PHE A 24 2.33 -2.70 1.38
C PHE A 24 1.69 -4.09 1.42
N GLY A 25 0.63 -4.30 0.63
CA GLY A 25 -0.01 -5.60 0.44
C GLY A 25 1.00 -6.67 0.02
N THR A 26 1.71 -6.41 -1.09
CA THR A 26 2.66 -7.35 -1.70
C THR A 26 3.87 -7.58 -0.82
N LEU A 27 4.49 -6.50 -0.31
CA LEU A 27 5.70 -6.60 0.52
C LEU A 27 5.45 -7.45 1.77
N TYR A 28 4.40 -7.15 2.53
CA TYR A 28 4.08 -7.91 3.73
C TYR A 28 3.78 -9.38 3.41
N THR A 29 2.96 -9.63 2.39
CA THR A 29 2.54 -10.99 2.04
C THR A 29 3.71 -11.84 1.56
N LEU A 30 4.61 -11.26 0.76
CA LEU A 30 5.83 -11.94 0.33
C LEU A 30 6.75 -12.23 1.52
N SER A 31 6.99 -11.26 2.39
CA SER A 31 7.80 -11.46 3.60
C SER A 31 7.22 -12.56 4.49
N ALA A 32 5.91 -12.53 4.75
CA ALA A 32 5.23 -13.57 5.52
C ALA A 32 5.33 -14.95 4.84
N GLY A 33 5.16 -15.00 3.51
CA GLY A 33 5.32 -16.22 2.72
C GLY A 33 6.71 -16.83 2.82
N ILE A 34 7.76 -16.01 2.72
CA ILE A 34 9.15 -16.43 2.89
C ILE A 34 9.36 -16.98 4.31
N VAL A 35 8.92 -16.26 5.35
CA VAL A 35 9.07 -16.69 6.74
C VAL A 35 8.37 -18.02 7.00
N HIS A 36 7.13 -18.18 6.54
CA HIS A 36 6.40 -19.44 6.71
C HIS A 36 7.03 -20.60 5.95
N ARG A 37 7.56 -20.37 4.75
CA ARG A 37 8.32 -21.38 3.99
C ARG A 37 9.57 -21.82 4.75
N VAL A 38 10.36 -20.89 5.27
CA VAL A 38 11.56 -21.18 6.07
C VAL A 38 11.20 -21.94 7.35
N LYS A 39 10.12 -21.53 8.03
CA LYS A 39 9.62 -22.21 9.25
C LYS A 39 8.84 -23.49 8.98
N LYS A 40 8.73 -23.94 7.72
CA LYS A 40 7.94 -25.12 7.30
C LYS A 40 6.47 -25.07 7.78
N GLN A 41 5.93 -23.87 7.95
CA GLN A 41 4.53 -23.67 8.32
C GLN A 41 3.67 -23.64 7.06
N THR A 42 2.69 -24.55 6.98
CA THR A 42 1.69 -24.54 5.93
C THR A 42 0.57 -23.58 6.31
N ARG A 43 0.30 -22.61 5.45
CA ARG A 43 -0.82 -21.67 5.56
C ARG A 43 -1.64 -21.76 4.28
N THR A 44 -2.94 -21.59 4.40
CA THR A 44 -3.85 -21.63 3.25
C THR A 44 -3.64 -20.41 2.36
N VAL A 45 -4.03 -20.52 1.08
CA VAL A 45 -4.01 -19.37 0.16
C VAL A 45 -4.86 -18.21 0.71
N GLY A 46 -6.00 -18.54 1.34
CA GLY A 46 -6.87 -17.55 1.99
C GLY A 46 -6.18 -16.76 3.10
N TYR A 47 -5.26 -17.38 3.85
CA TYR A 47 -4.46 -16.67 4.86
C TYR A 47 -3.60 -15.57 4.22
N TYR A 48 -2.94 -15.86 3.10
CA TYR A 48 -2.09 -14.89 2.41
C TYR A 48 -2.90 -13.81 1.69
N PHE A 49 -4.05 -14.16 1.13
CA PHE A 49 -4.96 -13.18 0.55
C PHE A 49 -5.50 -12.20 1.61
N LEU A 50 -5.93 -12.71 2.76
CA LEU A 50 -6.39 -11.85 3.85
C LEU A 50 -5.25 -11.00 4.41
N SER A 51 -4.06 -11.59 4.56
CA SER A 51 -2.85 -10.86 4.95
C SER A 51 -2.54 -9.70 4.01
N PHE A 52 -2.64 -9.94 2.70
CA PHE A 52 -2.43 -8.93 1.65
C PHE A 52 -3.42 -7.76 1.76
N VAL A 53 -4.71 -8.07 1.90
CA VAL A 53 -5.75 -7.04 2.01
C VAL A 53 -5.57 -6.22 3.28
N VAL A 54 -5.35 -6.88 4.42
CA VAL A 54 -5.17 -6.20 5.72
C VAL A 54 -3.93 -5.32 5.71
N SER A 55 -2.78 -5.82 5.22
CA SER A 55 -1.56 -5.02 5.20
C SER A 55 -1.64 -3.87 4.20
N GLY A 56 -2.31 -4.05 3.06
CA GLY A 56 -2.59 -2.98 2.11
C GLY A 56 -3.44 -1.85 2.72
N VAL A 57 -4.51 -2.20 3.44
CA VAL A 57 -5.36 -1.22 4.14
C VAL A 57 -4.59 -0.50 5.24
N ILE A 58 -3.79 -1.22 6.04
CA ILE A 58 -2.93 -0.61 7.07
C ILE A 58 -1.94 0.37 6.43
N GLY A 59 -1.34 0.01 5.29
CA GLY A 59 -0.46 0.89 4.52
C GLY A 59 -1.16 2.19 4.09
N LEU A 60 -2.40 2.08 3.60
CA LEU A 60 -3.20 3.26 3.23
C LEU A 60 -3.52 4.15 4.43
N VAL A 61 -3.94 3.57 5.55
CA VAL A 61 -4.23 4.33 6.77
C VAL A 61 -2.97 5.05 7.26
N ALA A 62 -1.83 4.37 7.29
CA ALA A 62 -0.55 4.96 7.70
C ALA A 62 -0.12 6.10 6.76
N ALA A 63 -0.18 5.88 5.44
CA ALA A 63 0.15 6.91 4.45
C ALA A 63 -0.77 8.12 4.54
N GLY A 64 -2.09 7.90 4.72
CA GLY A 64 -3.07 8.96 4.90
C GLY A 64 -2.83 9.78 6.18
N LEU A 65 -2.51 9.11 7.30
CA LEU A 65 -2.14 9.78 8.54
C LEU A 65 -0.87 10.61 8.39
N LEU A 66 0.16 10.09 7.73
CA LEU A 66 1.40 10.83 7.48
C LEU A 66 1.17 12.05 6.58
N ALA A 67 0.38 11.89 5.52
CA ALA A 67 0.00 12.98 4.64
C ALA A 67 -0.80 14.06 5.39
N PHE A 68 -1.72 13.66 6.27
CA PHE A 68 -2.50 14.57 7.10
C PHE A 68 -1.62 15.35 8.09
N ILE A 69 -0.75 14.66 8.82
CA ILE A 69 0.20 15.30 9.75
C ILE A 69 1.11 16.28 9.00
N TRP A 70 1.60 15.88 7.83
CA TRP A 70 2.43 16.75 7.00
C TRP A 70 1.66 17.99 6.54
N ALA A 71 0.41 17.85 6.10
CA ALA A 71 -0.43 18.98 5.72
C ALA A 71 -0.66 19.95 6.89
N MET A 72 -0.91 19.45 8.10
CA MET A 72 -1.05 20.27 9.32
C MET A 72 0.25 20.96 9.74
N SER A 73 1.43 20.46 9.32
CA SER A 73 2.71 21.12 9.61
C SER A 73 3.00 22.31 8.69
N LEU A 74 2.25 22.44 7.60
CA LEU A 74 2.41 23.51 6.60
C LEU A 74 1.48 24.71 6.86
N SER A 75 0.52 24.57 7.78
CA SER A 75 -0.39 25.63 8.24
C SER A 75 0.19 26.42 9.40
#